data_AF-A0A1Y2BYV0-F1
#
_entry.id   AF-A0A1Y2BYV0-F1
#
_cell.length_a   1.000
_cell.length_b   1.000
_cell.length_c   1.000
_cell.angle_alpha   90.00
_cell.angle_beta   90.00
_cell.angle_gamma   90.00
#
_symmetry.space_group_name_H-M   'P 1'
#
loop_
_entity.id
_entity.type
_entity.pdbx_description
1 polymer ?
#
loop_
_entity_poly.entity_id
_entity_poly.type
_entity_poly.pdbx_seq_one_letter_code
_entity_poly.pdbx_strand_id
1 'polypeptide(L)' 'MIKLKWGQEYKGFMTSVDSYMNIQLANAEEFVDGASTGVLGEVLIRYIPAPYSG' A
#
# COMPACT_ATOMS: atom_id res chain seq x y z
N MET A 1 -4.23 0.09 7.34
CA MET A 1 -3.76 1.26 6.57
C MET A 1 -2.29 1.04 6.26
N ILE A 2 -1.90 1.16 4.99
CA ILE A 2 -0.53 1.07 4.52
C ILE A 2 -0.13 2.44 4.00
N LYS A 3 1.04 2.95 4.41
CA LYS A 3 1.57 4.25 3.98
C LYS A 3 2.81 4.04 3.11
N LEU A 4 2.79 4.57 1.89
CA LEU A 4 3.94 4.52 1.00
C LEU A 4 4.95 5.61 1.34
N LYS A 5 6.21 5.38 0.96
CA LYS A 5 7.32 6.33 1.18
C LYS A 5 7.09 7.72 0.59
N TRP A 6 6.24 7.84 -0.44
CA TRP A 6 5.95 9.08 -1.14
C TRP A 6 4.62 9.74 -0.70
N GLY A 7 4.05 9.32 0.42
CA GLY A 7 2.90 9.99 1.05
C GLY A 7 1.52 9.45 0.67
N GLN A 8 1.41 8.57 -0.34
CA GLN A 8 0.14 7.88 -0.62
C GLN A 8 -0.20 6.89 0.48
N GLU A 9 -1.47 6.81 0.81
CA GLU A 9 -2.00 5.90 1.83
C GLU A 9 -3.07 4.99 1.21
N TYR A 10 -3.07 3.73 1.59
CA TYR A 10 -4.08 2.75 1.18
C TYR A 10 -4.77 2.16 2.40
N LYS A 11 -6.09 2.17 2.40
CA LYS A 11 -6.92 1.54 3.44
C LYS A 11 -7.74 0.43 2.82
N GLY A 12 -7.69 -0.76 3.39
CA GLY A 12 -8.40 -1.93 2.90
C GLY A 12 -8.18 -3.11 3.85
N PHE A 13 -8.75 -4.26 3.50
CA PHE A 13 -8.56 -5.51 4.23
C PHE A 13 -7.33 -6.23 3.71
N MET A 14 -6.36 -6.50 4.57
CA MET A 14 -5.21 -7.32 4.22
C MET A 14 -5.65 -8.76 4.00
N THR A 15 -5.46 -9.27 2.79
CA THR A 15 -5.84 -10.63 2.41
C THR A 15 -4.64 -11.58 2.41
N SER A 16 -3.46 -11.10 2.02
CA SER A 16 -2.24 -11.91 2.01
C SER A 16 -0.97 -11.05 2.16
N VAL A 17 0.09 -11.70 2.61
CA VAL A 17 1.47 -11.17 2.66
C VAL A 17 2.43 -12.30 2.27
N ASP A 18 3.49 -11.99 1.53
CA ASP A 18 4.55 -12.95 1.18
C ASP A 18 5.86 -12.72 1.96
N SER A 19 6.85 -13.60 1.75
CA SER A 19 8.17 -13.49 2.40
C SER A 19 8.99 -12.28 1.94
N TYR A 20 8.61 -11.65 0.83
CA TYR A 20 9.21 -10.40 0.35
C TYR A 20 8.51 -9.16 0.93
N MET A 21 7.52 -9.34 1.81
CA MET A 21 6.68 -8.29 2.38
C MET A 21 5.83 -7.55 1.33
N ASN A 22 5.51 -8.20 0.20
CA ASN A 22 4.43 -7.71 -0.66
C ASN A 22 3.10 -7.93 0.06
N ILE A 23 2.17 -6.99 -0.07
CA ILE A 23 0.89 -6.98 0.65
C ILE A 23 -0.25 -6.94 -0.35
N GLN A 24 -1.22 -7.84 -0.21
CA GLN A 24 -2.47 -7.82 -0.96
C GLN A 24 -3.58 -7.22 -0.09
N LEU A 25 -4.31 -6.26 -0.65
CA LEU A 25 -5.45 -5.59 -0.04
C LEU A 25 -6.71 -5.83 -0.87
N ALA A 26 -7.80 -6.20 -0.21
CA ALA A 26 -9.15 -6.17 -0.77
C ALA A 26 -9.92 -4.92 -0.28
N ASN A 27 -10.87 -4.46 -1.08
CA ASN A 27 -11.61 -3.21 -0.85
C ASN A 27 -10.70 -2.03 -0.52
N ALA A 28 -9.56 -1.94 -1.21
CA ALA A 28 -8.59 -0.88 -1.08
C ALA A 28 -9.18 0.46 -1.55
N GLU A 29 -8.98 1.48 -0.74
CA GLU A 29 -9.29 2.89 -1.00
C GLU A 29 -8.00 3.68 -0.90
N GLU A 30 -7.75 4.54 -1.89
CA GLU A 30 -6.57 5.39 -1.97
C GLU A 30 -6.83 6.72 -1.26
N PHE A 31 -5.82 7.17 -0.53
CA PHE A 31 -5.79 8.44 0.17
C PHE A 31 -4.54 9.22 -0.23
N VAL A 32 -4.72 10.48 -0.62
CA VAL A 32 -3.65 11.43 -0.91
C VAL A 32 -3.87 12.67 -0.05
N ASP A 33 -2.84 13.07 0.69
CA ASP A 33 -2.90 14.19 1.65
C ASP A 33 -4.07 14.10 2.65
N GLY A 34 -4.42 12.87 3.04
CA GLY A 34 -5.50 12.57 3.99
C GLY A 34 -6.92 12.57 3.39
N ALA A 35 -7.07 12.92 2.11
CA ALA A 35 -8.34 12.87 1.39
C ALA A 35 -8.47 11.56 0.59
N SER A 36 -9.66 10.95 0.62
CA SER A 36 -9.95 9.79 -0.24
C SER A 36 -10.00 10.23 -1.70
N THR A 37 -9.23 9.55 -2.55
CA THR A 37 -9.24 9.75 -4.01
C THR A 37 -10.11 8.73 -4.73
N GLY A 38 -10.49 7.64 -4.04
CA GLY A 38 -11.44 6.64 -4.54
C GLY A 38 -11.15 5.20 -4.14
N VAL A 39 -12.08 4.30 -4.46
CA VAL A 39 -11.96 2.86 -4.21
C VAL A 39 -11.30 2.18 -5.42
N LEU A 40 -10.22 1.45 -5.15
CA LEU A 40 -9.45 0.67 -6.12
C LEU A 40 -9.84 -0.81 -6.14
N GLY A 41 -10.47 -1.32 -5.06
CA GLY A 41 -10.87 -2.72 -4.97
C GLY A 41 -9.70 -3.61 -4.55
N GLU A 42 -9.13 -4.41 -5.45
CA GLU A 42 -8.02 -5.30 -5.12
C GLU A 42 -6.67 -4.68 -5.52
N VAL A 43 -5.74 -4.57 -4.58
CA VAL A 43 -4.45 -3.90 -4.76
C VAL A 43 -3.31 -4.78 -4.23
N LEU A 44 -2.23 -4.88 -5.01
CA LEU A 44 -0.97 -5.46 -4.58
C LEU A 44 0.07 -4.35 -4.34
N ILE A 45 0.50 -4.18 -3.10
CA ILE A 45 1.56 -3.26 -2.71
C ILE A 45 2.89 -4.02 -2.66
N ARG A 46 3.86 -3.58 -3.46
CA ARG A 46 5.19 -4.19 -3.51
C ARG A 46 6.12 -3.55 -2.50
N TYR A 47 6.80 -4.37 -1.69
CA TYR A 47 7.91 -3.88 -0.90
C TYR A 47 9.13 -3.68 -1.80
N ILE A 48 9.74 -2.50 -1.71
CA ILE A 48 10.99 -2.17 -2.40
C ILE A 48 11.94 -1.60 -1.34
N PRO A 49 13.07 -2.27 -1.05
CA PRO A 49 14.05 -1.73 -0.12
C PRO A 49 14.59 -0.39 -0.64
N ALA A 50 14.87 0.53 0.28
CA ALA A 50 15.57 1.76 -0.07
C ALA A 50 16.95 1.39 -0.64
N PRO A 51 17.50 2.17 -1.59
CA PRO A 51 18.88 1.99 -2.00
C PRO A 51 19.76 2.02 -0.76
N TYR A 52 20.65 1.05 -0.62
CA TYR A 52 21.66 1.08 0.44
C TYR A 52 22.48 2.36 0.25
N SER A 53 22.34 3.31 1.15
CA SER A 53 23.26 4.43 1.28
C SER A 53 24.57 3.85 1.81
N GLY A 54 25.50 3.59 0.89
CA GLY A 54 26.89 3.24 1.22
C GLY A 54 27.61 4.40 1.91
#